data_AF-A0A8C2ICD8-F1
#
_entry.id   AF-A0A8C2ICD8-F1
#
_cell.length_a   1.000
_cell.length_b   1.000
_cell.length_c   1.000
_cell.angle_alpha   90.00
_cell.angle_beta   90.00
_cell.angle_gamma   90.00
#
_symmetry.space_group_name_H-M   'P 1'
#
loop_
_entity.id
_entity.type
_entity.pdbx_description
1 polymer ?
#
loop_
_entity_poly.entity_id
_entity_poly.type
_entity_poly.pdbx_seq_one_letter_code
_entity_poly.pdbx_strand_id
1 'polypeptide(L)'
;MLWDLNEGKHLYTLDGGDVINALCFSPNRYWLCAATGPSIKIWDLEGKIIVDELRQEVITTNSKAEPPQCTSLAWSADGQTLFAGYTDNLIRVWQVTIGTR
;
A
#
# COMPACT_ATOMS: atom_id res chain seq x y z
N MET A 1 12.52 6.17 1.64
CA MET A 1 13.65 5.78 2.51
C MET A 1 13.10 5.44 3.87
N LEU A 2 13.62 4.40 4.53
CA LEU A 2 13.27 4.06 5.90
C LEU A 2 14.41 4.48 6.85
N TRP A 3 14.04 5.07 7.98
CA TRP A 3 14.94 5.61 8.98
C TRP A 3 14.54 5.12 10.36
N ASP A 4 15.54 4.85 11.18
CA ASP A 4 15.36 4.71 12.62
C ASP A 4 15.54 6.09 13.25
N LEU A 5 14.47 6.60 13.86
CA LEU A 5 14.46 7.93 14.45
C LEU A 5 15.10 7.98 15.85
N ASN A 6 15.20 6.85 16.55
CA ASN A 6 15.84 6.79 17.86
C ASN A 6 17.36 6.86 17.71
N GLU A 7 17.89 6.14 16.73
CA GLU A 7 19.32 6.10 16.44
C GLU A 7 19.75 7.13 15.38
N GLY A 8 18.79 7.76 14.68
CA GLY A 8 19.06 8.70 13.60
C GLY A 8 19.74 8.07 12.37
N LYS A 9 19.62 6.75 12.19
CA LYS A 9 20.30 6.01 11.12
C LYS A 9 19.38 5.71 9.95
N HIS A 10 19.96 5.77 8.76
CA HIS A 10 19.33 5.22 7.56
C HIS A 10 19.31 3.70 7.65
N LEU A 11 18.14 3.09 7.46
CA LEU A 11 18.00 1.64 7.46
C LEU A 11 18.20 1.09 6.06
N TYR A 12 17.33 1.46 5.12
CA TYR A 12 17.40 1.07 3.71
C TYR A 12 16.37 1.84 2.86
N THR A 13 16.44 1.66 1.54
CA THR A 13 15.50 2.22 0.57
C THR A 13 14.62 1.12 0.00
N LEU A 14 13.33 1.41 -0.12
CA LEU A 14 12.33 0.55 -0.75
C LEU A 14 12.01 1.16 -2.12
N ASP A 15 12.06 0.33 -3.17
CA ASP A 15 11.72 0.78 -4.52
C ASP A 15 10.20 0.67 -4.76
N GLY A 16 9.56 1.83 -4.89
CA GLY A 16 8.14 1.92 -5.23
C GLY A 16 7.85 1.56 -6.68
N GLY A 17 8.80 1.75 -7.59
CA GLY A 17 8.66 1.50 -9.03
C GLY A 17 7.75 2.48 -9.80
N ASP A 18 7.05 3.38 -9.11
CA ASP A 18 6.18 4.41 -9.69
C ASP A 18 6.03 5.58 -8.70
N VAL A 19 5.28 6.62 -9.08
CA VAL A 19 4.95 7.77 -8.25
C VAL A 19 4.26 7.31 -6.96
N ILE A 20 4.79 7.77 -5.82
CA ILE A 20 4.24 7.48 -4.49
C ILE A 20 3.36 8.64 -4.06
N ASN A 21 2.04 8.42 -4.00
CA ASN A 21 1.08 9.45 -3.60
C ASN A 21 0.81 9.45 -2.08
N ALA A 22 0.87 8.28 -1.44
CA ALA A 22 0.57 8.10 -0.03
C ALA A 22 1.33 6.92 0.58
N LEU A 23 1.58 6.99 1.89
CA LEU A 23 2.25 5.98 2.69
C LEU A 23 1.51 5.79 4.01
N CYS A 24 1.38 4.57 4.51
CA CYS A 24 0.92 4.31 5.87
C CYS A 24 1.55 3.04 6.45
N PHE A 25 1.86 3.08 7.75
CA PHE A 25 2.26 1.88 8.49
C PHE A 25 1.03 1.10 8.93
N SER A 26 1.12 -0.23 8.88
CA SER A 26 0.11 -1.08 9.51
C SER A 26 0.21 -0.94 11.04
N PRO A 27 -0.92 -0.87 11.76
CA PRO A 27 -0.90 -0.72 13.22
C PRO A 27 -0.64 -2.04 13.97
N ASN A 28 -0.80 -3.20 13.32
CA ASN A 28 -0.69 -4.51 13.97
C ASN A 28 0.43 -5.41 13.40
N ARG A 29 1.00 -5.03 12.25
CA ARG A 29 2.09 -5.75 11.57
C ARG A 29 3.21 -4.79 11.27
N TYR A 30 4.43 -5.29 11.18
CA TYR A 30 5.58 -4.48 10.79
C TYR A 30 5.62 -4.26 9.27
N TRP A 31 4.53 -3.70 8.75
CA TRP A 31 4.29 -3.47 7.33
C TRP A 31 4.25 -1.99 6.99
N LEU A 32 4.73 -1.66 5.79
CA LEU A 32 4.51 -0.38 5.15
C LEU A 32 3.64 -0.60 3.91
N CYS A 33 2.59 0.19 3.75
CA CYS A 33 1.84 0.29 2.51
C CYS A 33 2.22 1.57 1.77
N ALA A 34 2.41 1.48 0.45
CA ALA A 34 2.59 2.63 -0.41
C ALA A 34 1.62 2.59 -1.60
N ALA A 35 0.94 3.70 -1.83
CA ALA A 35 0.18 3.94 -3.05
C ALA A 35 1.15 4.31 -4.17
N THR A 36 1.49 3.32 -5.01
CA THR A 36 2.43 3.43 -6.13
C THR A 36 1.66 3.42 -7.45
N GLY A 37 1.38 4.61 -7.97
CA GLY A 37 0.54 4.78 -9.15
C GLY A 37 -0.88 4.19 -8.96
N PRO A 38 -1.33 3.26 -9.83
CA PRO A 38 -2.63 2.60 -9.71
C PRO A 38 -2.64 1.41 -8.72
N SER A 39 -1.47 0.99 -8.23
CA SER A 39 -1.30 -0.15 -7.31
C SER A 39 -1.04 0.32 -5.88
N ILE A 40 -1.22 -0.59 -4.91
CA ILE A 40 -0.73 -0.43 -3.55
C ILE A 40 0.25 -1.57 -3.27
N LYS A 41 1.51 -1.24 -3.03
CA LYS A 41 2.52 -2.22 -2.61
C LYS A 41 2.55 -2.32 -1.09
N ILE A 42 2.72 -3.54 -0.59
CA ILE A 42 2.82 -3.84 0.84
C ILE A 42 4.16 -4.51 1.09
N TRP A 43 4.98 -3.90 1.95
CA TRP A 43 6.27 -4.45 2.38
C TRP A 43 6.18 -4.98 3.78
N ASP A 44 6.73 -6.17 4.01
CA ASP A 44 7.19 -6.60 5.31
C ASP A 44 8.58 -6.00 5.58
N LEU A 45 8.66 -5.15 6.59
CA LEU A 45 9.88 -4.43 6.94
C LEU A 45 10.87 -5.31 7.72
N GLU A 46 10.41 -6.36 8.38
CA GLU A 46 11.28 -7.35 9.05
C GLU A 46 11.97 -8.19 7.98
N GLY A 47 11.17 -8.80 7.11
CA GLY A 47 11.65 -9.66 6.03
C GLY A 47 12.30 -8.90 4.87
N LYS A 48 12.07 -7.59 4.77
CA LYS A 48 12.49 -6.72 3.66
C LYS A 48 11.98 -7.21 2.30
N ILE A 49 10.78 -7.76 2.27
CA ILE A 49 10.14 -8.31 1.08
C ILE A 49 8.80 -7.62 0.80
N ILE A 50 8.40 -7.62 -0.48
CA ILE A 50 7.02 -7.29 -0.85
C ILE A 50 6.17 -8.50 -0.53
N VAL A 51 5.17 -8.34 0.34
CA VAL A 51 4.23 -9.43 0.70
C VAL A 51 3.02 -9.46 -0.22
N ASP A 52 2.63 -8.30 -0.74
CA ASP A 52 1.51 -8.22 -1.67
C ASP A 52 1.59 -6.94 -2.53
N GLU A 53 0.90 -6.98 -3.66
CA GLU A 53 0.64 -5.82 -4.50
C GLU A 53 -0.84 -5.80 -4.89
N LEU A 54 -1.59 -4.92 -4.23
CA LEU A 54 -3.01 -4.74 -4.47
C LEU A 54 -3.18 -3.94 -5.76
N ARG A 55 -3.69 -4.62 -6.78
CA ARG A 55 -4.11 -3.99 -8.04
C ARG A 55 -5.62 -4.01 -8.13
N GLN A 56 -6.17 -2.99 -8.75
CA GLN A 56 -7.56 -3.04 -9.18
C GLN A 56 -7.70 -4.04 -10.35
N GLU A 57 -8.78 -4.82 -10.34
CA GLU A 57 -9.28 -5.40 -11.58
C GLU A 57 -9.85 -4.24 -12.40
N VAL A 58 -9.12 -3.83 -13.43
CA VAL A 58 -9.50 -2.75 -14.31
C VAL A 58 -10.70 -3.20 -15.14
N ILE A 59 -11.93 -2.99 -14.65
CA ILE A 59 -13.16 -3.17 -15.43
C ILE A 59 -13.39 -1.90 -16.26
N THR A 60 -12.51 -1.62 -17.22
CA THR A 60 -12.86 -0.68 -18.30
C THR A 60 -13.01 -1.45 -19.61
N THR A 61 -14.15 -1.25 -20.25
CA THR A 61 -14.44 -1.70 -21.61
C THR A 61 -13.62 -0.94 -22.67
N ASN A 62 -12.83 0.05 -22.25
CA ASN A 62 -12.09 0.97 -23.08
C ASN A 62 -10.59 0.90 -22.73
N SER A 63 -9.84 0.14 -23.52
CA SER A 63 -8.42 -0.18 -23.32
C SER A 63 -7.45 1.02 -23.39
N LYS A 64 -7.96 2.24 -23.59
CA LYS A 64 -7.19 3.49 -23.69
C LYS A 64 -7.29 4.41 -22.47
N ALA A 65 -8.16 4.11 -21.50
CA ALA A 65 -8.28 4.95 -20.30
C ALA A 65 -7.14 4.62 -19.31
N GLU A 66 -6.50 5.65 -18.77
CA GLU A 66 -5.52 5.46 -17.70
C GLU A 66 -6.20 4.86 -16.46
N PRO A 67 -5.54 3.91 -15.76
CA PRO A 67 -6.09 3.31 -14.55
C PRO A 67 -6.24 4.39 -13.47
N PRO A 68 -7.32 4.38 -12.66
CA PRO A 68 -7.43 5.32 -11.55
C PRO A 68 -6.28 5.15 -10.55
N GLN A 69 -5.81 6.27 -10.04
CA GLN A 69 -4.63 6.36 -9.18
C GLN A 69 -5.06 6.35 -7.72
N CYS A 70 -4.27 5.67 -6.87
CA CYS A 70 -4.50 5.73 -5.43
C CYS A 70 -3.86 7.00 -4.86
N THR A 71 -4.65 7.79 -4.13
CA THR A 71 -4.21 9.11 -3.62
C THR A 71 -4.22 9.20 -2.09
N SER A 72 -4.88 8.27 -1.41
CA SER A 72 -4.89 8.21 0.06
C SER A 72 -4.96 6.77 0.56
N LEU A 73 -4.37 6.54 1.73
CA LEU A 73 -4.38 5.27 2.43
C LEU A 73 -4.71 5.48 3.91
N ALA A 74 -5.52 4.60 4.48
CA ALA A 74 -5.81 4.58 5.91
C ALA A 74 -6.04 3.14 6.40
N TRP A 75 -5.42 2.79 7.52
CA TRP A 75 -5.72 1.54 8.21
C TRP A 75 -6.88 1.74 9.21
N SER A 76 -7.71 0.73 9.37
CA SER A 76 -8.53 0.59 10.58
C SER A 76 -7.62 0.48 11.80
N ALA A 77 -8.10 0.95 12.96
CA ALA A 77 -7.30 0.96 14.19
C ALA A 77 -6.86 -0.45 14.64
N ASP A 78 -7.64 -1.48 14.32
CA ASP A 78 -7.32 -2.89 14.59
C ASP A 78 -6.34 -3.51 13.56
N GLY A 79 -6.01 -2.77 12.49
CA GLY A 79 -5.12 -3.20 11.40
C GLY A 79 -5.66 -4.34 10.55
N GLN A 80 -6.96 -4.60 10.59
CA GLN A 80 -7.57 -5.67 9.78
C GLN A 80 -8.06 -5.17 8.43
N THR A 81 -8.23 -3.87 8.24
CA THR A 81 -8.80 -3.29 7.01
C THR A 81 -7.97 -2.12 6.53
N LEU A 82 -7.58 -2.17 5.26
CA LEU A 82 -6.96 -1.06 4.54
C LEU A 82 -7.99 -0.39 3.64
N PHE A 83 -8.16 0.92 3.82
CA PHE A 83 -8.98 1.77 2.97
C PHE A 83 -8.09 2.57 2.04
N ALA A 84 -8.46 2.67 0.77
CA ALA A 84 -7.77 3.52 -0.19
C ALA A 84 -8.73 4.35 -1.02
N GLY A 85 -8.46 5.65 -1.11
CA GLY A 85 -9.17 6.58 -1.97
C GLY A 85 -8.53 6.64 -3.35
N TYR A 86 -9.36 6.62 -4.39
CA TYR A 86 -8.92 6.68 -5.78
C TYR A 86 -9.49 7.88 -6.54
N THR A 87 -8.85 8.22 -7.66
CA THR A 87 -9.25 9.32 -8.54
C THR A 87 -10.55 9.07 -9.31
N ASP A 88 -11.10 7.86 -9.29
CA ASP A 88 -12.41 7.52 -9.87
C ASP A 88 -13.58 7.75 -8.91
N ASN A 89 -13.33 8.45 -7.79
CA ASN A 89 -14.29 8.72 -6.72
C ASN A 89 -14.75 7.47 -5.95
N LEU A 90 -14.04 6.35 -6.09
CA LEU A 90 -14.33 5.13 -5.35
C LEU A 90 -13.33 4.92 -4.21
N ILE A 91 -13.85 4.46 -3.08
CA ILE A 91 -13.04 3.93 -1.98
C ILE A 91 -12.98 2.42 -2.15
N ARG A 92 -11.78 1.88 -2.15
CA ARG A 92 -11.54 0.44 -2.17
C ARG A 92 -11.09 -0.01 -0.78
N VAL A 93 -11.53 -1.22 -0.43
CA VAL A 93 -11.39 -1.76 0.93
C VAL A 93 -10.84 -3.17 0.83
N TRP A 94 -9.72 -3.42 1.50
CA TRP A 94 -9.12 -4.75 1.58
C TRP A 94 -9.07 -5.21 3.03
N GLN A 95 -9.59 -6.39 3.28
CA GLN A 95 -9.51 -7.03 4.58
C GLN A 95 -8.32 -7.98 4.60
N VAL A 96 -7.46 -7.83 5.60
CA VAL A 96 -6.31 -8.71 5.82
C VAL A 96 -6.80 -9.92 6.61
N THR A 97 -7.01 -11.04 5.93
CA THR A 97 -7.29 -12.32 6.60
C THR A 97 -5.98 -13.03 6.92
N ILE A 98 -5.83 -13.48 8.16
CA ILE A 98 -4.78 -14.45 8.48
C ILE A 98 -5.23 -15.77 7.86
N GLY A 99 -4.52 -16.23 6.84
CA GLY A 99 -4.69 -17.60 6.37
C GLY A 99 -4.31 -18.55 7.50
N THR A 100 -5.30 -19.18 8.13
CA THR A 100 -5.05 -20.36 8.97
C THR A 100 -4.56 -21.45 8.03
N ARG A 101 -3.29 -21.85 8.19
CA ARG A 101 -2.77 -23.07 7.56
C ARG A 101 -3.49 -24.30 8.08
#